data_AF-A0A271JDG4-F1
#
_entry.id   AF-A0A271JDG4-F1
#
_cell.length_a   1.000
_cell.length_b   1.000
_cell.length_c   1.000
_cell.angle_alpha   90.00
_cell.angle_beta   90.00
_cell.angle_gamma   90.00
#
_symmetry.space_group_name_H-M   'P 1'
#
loop_
_entity.id
_entity.type
_entity.pdbx_description
1 polymer ?
#
loop_
_entity_poly.entity_id
_entity_poly.type
_entity_poly.pdbx_seq_one_letter_code
_entity_poly.pdbx_strand_id
1 'polypeptide(L)'
;MSEPIDPATVDYHEIARRGDAEVLAVFLDAGLDPDLRDAQGYSLLMIAAYNDQAPTTALLLERGADPDAPDRSGNTPLMGMAFKGHLDRARQLLDGGADPNVQNPAGATALHFAAMFRQADLAALLLAHGADAARTDAQGMTPAALAAAHGHADLATMLAAE
;
A
#
# COMPACT_ATOMS: atom_id res chain seq x y z
N MET A 1 32.31 11.43 18.17
CA MET A 1 32.38 10.53 17.01
C MET A 1 31.44 9.39 17.34
N SER A 2 30.28 9.35 16.72
CA SER A 2 29.33 8.24 16.88
C SER A 2 29.98 6.98 16.32
N GLU A 3 29.87 5.85 17.02
CA GLU A 3 30.35 4.57 16.49
C GLU A 3 29.70 4.29 15.13
N PRO A 4 30.43 3.69 14.17
CA PRO A 4 29.83 3.23 12.93
C PRO A 4 28.77 2.18 13.27
N ILE A 5 27.55 2.37 12.77
CA ILE A 5 26.44 1.45 13.00
C ILE A 5 26.74 0.15 12.27
N ASP A 6 26.80 -0.98 12.99
CA ASP A 6 26.98 -2.31 12.40
C ASP A 6 25.69 -2.72 11.66
N PRO A 7 25.70 -2.84 10.32
CA PRO A 7 24.53 -3.22 9.53
C PRO A 7 23.85 -4.51 9.99
N ALA A 8 24.60 -5.45 10.58
CA ALA A 8 24.06 -6.73 11.04
C ALA A 8 23.15 -6.61 12.29
N THR A 9 23.20 -5.46 12.97
CA THR A 9 22.41 -5.19 14.19
C THR A 9 21.25 -4.23 13.97
N VAL A 10 21.13 -3.67 12.76
CA VAL A 10 20.13 -2.64 12.44
C VAL A 10 18.78 -3.27 12.11
N ASP A 11 17.74 -2.86 12.83
CA ASP A 11 16.37 -3.13 12.44
C ASP A 11 15.86 -2.02 11.49
N TYR A 12 16.08 -2.22 10.19
CA TYR A 12 15.63 -1.29 9.15
C TYR A 12 14.10 -1.11 9.15
N HIS A 13 13.35 -2.12 9.58
CA HIS A 13 11.89 -2.06 9.64
C HIS A 13 11.43 -1.16 10.79
N GLU A 14 12.13 -1.13 11.93
CA GLU A 14 11.88 -0.15 12.99
C GLU A 14 12.23 1.28 12.56
N ILE A 15 13.32 1.48 11.82
CA ILE A 15 13.66 2.79 11.24
C ILE A 15 12.53 3.28 10.31
N ALA A 16 12.06 2.40 9.42
CA ALA A 16 10.94 2.69 8.53
C ALA A 16 9.63 2.98 9.29
N ARG A 17 9.36 2.22 10.36
CA ARG A 17 8.17 2.37 11.23
C ARG A 17 8.14 3.70 11.96
N ARG A 18 9.29 4.16 12.45
CA ARG A 18 9.45 5.45 13.13
C ARG A 18 9.43 6.65 12.21
N GLY A 19 9.71 6.44 10.93
CA GLY A 19 9.79 7.52 9.94
C GLY A 19 11.16 8.20 9.90
N ASP A 20 12.23 7.52 10.32
CA ASP A 20 13.59 8.06 10.39
C ASP A 20 14.24 8.10 8.99
N ALA A 21 13.68 8.89 8.08
CA ALA A 21 14.04 8.94 6.66
C ALA A 21 15.53 9.26 6.44
N GLU A 22 16.11 10.17 7.22
CA GLU A 22 17.52 10.54 7.10
C GLU A 22 18.44 9.35 7.41
N VAL A 23 18.11 8.59 8.46
CA VAL A 23 18.87 7.40 8.84
C VAL A 23 18.71 6.32 7.77
N LEU A 24 17.50 6.10 7.29
CA LEU A 24 17.24 5.12 6.24
C LEU A 24 17.95 5.46 4.93
N ALA A 25 18.01 6.75 4.57
CA ALA A 25 18.70 7.23 3.38
C ALA A 25 20.19 6.87 3.39
N VAL A 26 20.87 6.98 4.53
CA VAL A 26 22.27 6.58 4.68
C VAL A 26 22.47 5.11 4.30
N PHE A 27 21.57 4.22 4.72
CA PHE A 27 21.68 2.81 4.42
C PHE A 27 21.31 2.49 2.97
N LEU A 28 20.28 3.14 2.42
CA LEU A 28 19.91 3.03 1.00
C LEU A 28 21.07 3.50 0.10
N ASP A 29 21.72 4.62 0.44
CA ASP A 29 22.90 5.12 -0.28
C ASP A 29 24.12 4.19 -0.15
N ALA A 30 24.19 3.40 0.93
CA ALA A 30 25.21 2.37 1.15
C ALA A 30 24.86 1.02 0.49
N GLY A 31 23.75 0.92 -0.24
CA GLY A 31 23.34 -0.28 -0.97
C GLY A 31 22.39 -1.22 -0.22
N LEU A 32 21.68 -0.75 0.81
CA LEU A 32 20.53 -1.45 1.36
C LEU A 32 19.50 -1.69 0.25
N ASP A 33 19.02 -2.93 0.14
CA ASP A 33 17.92 -3.27 -0.76
C ASP A 33 16.65 -2.52 -0.34
N PRO A 34 16.09 -1.63 -1.18
CA PRO A 34 14.85 -0.90 -0.87
C PRO A 34 13.64 -1.82 -0.71
N ASP A 35 13.70 -3.03 -1.30
CA ASP A 35 12.66 -4.06 -1.23
C ASP A 35 12.87 -5.06 -0.09
N LEU A 36 13.78 -4.76 0.85
CA LEU A 36 13.98 -5.58 2.05
C LEU A 36 12.65 -5.84 2.75
N ARG A 37 12.44 -7.12 3.12
CA ARG A 37 11.22 -7.60 3.78
C ARG A 37 11.50 -8.22 5.13
N ASP A 38 10.55 -8.04 6.04
CA ASP A 38 10.60 -8.67 7.36
C ASP A 38 10.13 -10.14 7.32
N ALA A 39 10.12 -10.76 8.51
CA ALA A 39 9.64 -12.12 8.70
C ALA A 39 8.11 -12.26 8.56
N GLN A 40 7.37 -11.24 8.14
CA GLN A 40 5.95 -11.26 7.78
C GLN A 40 5.75 -10.93 6.29
N GLY A 41 6.83 -10.62 5.57
CA GLY A 41 6.80 -10.24 4.16
C GLY A 41 6.53 -8.76 3.93
N TYR A 42 6.47 -7.94 4.98
CA TYR A 42 6.29 -6.50 4.83
C TYR A 42 7.59 -5.86 4.37
N SER A 43 7.52 -5.13 3.25
CA SER A 43 8.62 -4.29 2.79
C SER A 43 8.78 -3.07 3.69
N LEU A 44 9.95 -2.43 3.63
CA LEU A 44 10.18 -1.13 4.26
C LEU A 44 9.11 -0.11 3.85
N LEU A 45 8.73 -0.10 2.57
CA LEU A 45 7.73 0.81 2.02
C LEU A 45 6.35 0.55 2.64
N MET A 46 5.95 -0.71 2.75
CA MET A 46 4.66 -1.07 3.36
C MET A 46 4.61 -0.64 4.83
N ILE A 47 5.70 -0.84 5.58
CA ILE A 47 5.77 -0.42 6.98
C ILE A 47 5.69 1.11 7.10
N ALA A 48 6.45 1.86 6.30
CA ALA A 48 6.40 3.31 6.32
C ALA A 48 4.99 3.84 6.00
N ALA A 49 4.36 3.31 4.94
CA ALA A 49 3.01 3.72 4.53
C ALA A 49 1.96 3.38 5.60
N TYR A 50 2.01 2.19 6.21
CA TYR A 50 1.05 1.76 7.24
C TYR A 50 1.18 2.54 8.56
N ASN A 51 2.32 3.18 8.80
CA ASN A 51 2.58 4.02 9.95
C ASN A 51 2.53 5.52 9.62
N ASP A 52 1.98 5.88 8.47
CA ASP A 52 1.79 7.26 8.00
C ASP A 52 3.09 8.08 7.87
N GLN A 53 4.20 7.43 7.58
CA GLN A 53 5.52 8.07 7.49
C GLN A 53 5.75 8.65 6.09
N ALA A 54 5.19 9.85 5.83
CA ALA A 54 5.27 10.54 4.54
C ALA A 54 6.69 10.63 3.96
N PRO A 55 7.68 11.14 4.71
CA PRO A 55 9.01 11.39 4.13
C PRO A 55 9.71 10.08 3.80
N THR A 56 9.55 9.06 4.65
CA THR A 56 10.14 7.75 4.46
C THR A 56 9.48 7.00 3.30
N THR A 57 8.16 7.12 3.14
CA THR A 57 7.42 6.54 2.01
C THR A 57 7.93 7.14 0.68
N ALA A 58 8.02 8.47 0.61
CA ALA A 58 8.54 9.16 -0.56
C ALA A 58 10.00 8.77 -0.86
N LEU A 59 10.87 8.75 0.15
CA LEU A 59 12.26 8.32 0.02
C LEU A 59 12.36 6.90 -0.56
N LEU A 60 11.59 5.95 -0.04
CA LEU A 60 11.66 4.56 -0.50
C LEU A 60 11.23 4.42 -1.97
N LEU A 61 10.17 5.13 -2.38
CA LEU A 61 9.74 5.20 -3.78
C LEU A 61 10.81 5.84 -4.67
N GLU A 62 11.41 6.95 -4.23
CA GLU A 62 12.51 7.62 -4.95
C GLU A 62 13.75 6.73 -5.13
N ARG A 63 13.98 5.80 -4.18
CA ARG A 63 15.07 4.82 -4.24
C ARG A 63 14.69 3.51 -4.92
N GLY A 64 13.52 3.45 -5.55
CA GLY A 64 13.10 2.33 -6.38
C GLY A 64 12.52 1.14 -5.62
N ALA A 65 12.01 1.35 -4.41
CA ALA A 65 11.18 0.33 -3.76
C ALA A 65 9.96 0.01 -4.64
N ASP A 66 9.67 -1.27 -4.82
CA ASP A 66 8.50 -1.75 -5.55
C ASP A 66 7.21 -1.36 -4.81
N PRO A 67 6.39 -0.45 -5.39
CA PRO A 67 5.16 0.00 -4.75
C PRO A 67 4.10 -1.10 -4.61
N ASP A 68 4.23 -2.19 -5.37
CA ASP A 68 3.30 -3.32 -5.38
C ASP A 68 3.86 -4.57 -4.67
N ALA A 69 5.00 -4.44 -3.99
CA ALA A 69 5.62 -5.51 -3.23
C ALA A 69 4.62 -6.17 -2.25
N PRO A 70 4.21 -7.44 -2.48
CA PRO A 70 3.12 -8.03 -1.71
C PRO A 70 3.58 -8.55 -0.34
N ASP A 71 2.71 -8.51 0.67
CA ASP A 71 2.95 -9.23 1.92
C ASP A 71 2.82 -10.77 1.74
N ARG A 72 2.96 -11.54 2.82
CA ARG A 72 2.77 -13.01 2.76
C ARG A 72 1.37 -13.47 2.39
N SER A 73 0.36 -12.61 2.55
CA SER A 73 -1.01 -12.88 2.12
C SER A 73 -1.22 -12.50 0.64
N GLY A 74 -0.20 -11.93 0.00
CA GLY A 74 -0.27 -11.44 -1.37
C GLY A 74 -0.91 -10.06 -1.50
N ASN A 75 -1.09 -9.32 -0.40
CA ASN A 75 -1.67 -7.99 -0.43
C ASN A 75 -0.61 -6.92 -0.73
N THR A 76 -0.92 -5.99 -1.63
CA THR A 76 -0.06 -4.82 -1.91
C THR A 76 -0.22 -3.75 -0.83
N PRO A 77 0.72 -2.78 -0.73
CA PRO A 77 0.57 -1.64 0.18
C PRO A 77 -0.75 -0.88 -0.02
N LEU A 78 -1.22 -0.73 -1.26
CA LEU A 78 -2.51 -0.07 -1.56
C LEU A 78 -3.71 -0.81 -0.95
N MET A 79 -3.72 -2.14 -0.94
CA MET A 79 -4.81 -2.91 -0.35
C MET A 79 -4.94 -2.66 1.16
N GLY A 80 -3.81 -2.50 1.86
CA GLY A 80 -3.81 -2.18 3.29
C GLY A 80 -4.28 -0.76 3.63
N MET A 81 -4.22 0.19 2.68
CA MET A 81 -4.69 1.57 2.90
C MET A 81 -6.17 1.64 3.25
N ALA A 82 -6.98 0.72 2.71
CA ALA A 82 -8.41 0.67 2.99
C ALA A 82 -8.73 0.39 4.47
N PHE A 83 -7.88 -0.35 5.18
CA PHE A 83 -8.05 -0.60 6.61
C PHE A 83 -7.55 0.56 7.47
N LYS A 84 -6.51 1.26 7.00
CA LYS A 84 -5.84 2.33 7.76
C LYS A 84 -6.52 3.70 7.58
N GLY A 85 -7.19 3.94 6.46
CA GLY A 85 -7.80 5.25 6.15
C GLY A 85 -6.77 6.34 5.79
N HIS A 86 -5.53 5.96 5.48
CA HIS A 86 -4.46 6.91 5.16
C HIS A 86 -4.51 7.33 3.67
N LEU A 87 -5.48 8.17 3.32
CA LEU A 87 -5.71 8.58 1.93
C LEU A 87 -4.49 9.25 1.27
N ASP A 88 -3.75 10.06 2.03
CA ASP A 88 -2.55 10.73 1.53
C ASP A 88 -1.41 9.75 1.23
N ARG A 89 -1.30 8.66 1.99
CA ARG A 89 -0.33 7.59 1.70
C ARG A 89 -0.74 6.76 0.50
N ALA A 90 -2.04 6.48 0.34
CA ALA A 90 -2.55 5.84 -0.87
C ALA A 90 -2.24 6.68 -2.12
N ARG A 91 -2.41 8.01 -2.03
CA ARG A 91 -2.04 8.93 -3.12
C ARG A 91 -0.56 8.88 -3.43
N GLN A 92 0.30 8.94 -2.41
CA GLN A 92 1.75 8.84 -2.61
C GLN A 92 2.17 7.53 -3.27
N LEU A 93 1.55 6.40 -2.90
CA LEU A 93 1.82 5.11 -3.54
C LEU A 93 1.40 5.13 -5.02
N LEU A 94 0.22 5.65 -5.32
CA LEU A 94 -0.28 5.77 -6.71
C LEU A 94 0.57 6.73 -7.55
N ASP A 95 0.94 7.88 -7.01
CA ASP A 95 1.86 8.84 -7.66
C ASP A 95 3.26 8.23 -7.83
N GLY A 96 3.65 7.33 -6.92
CA GLY A 96 4.87 6.52 -6.98
C GLY A 96 4.82 5.32 -7.91
N GLY A 97 3.72 5.14 -8.65
CA GLY A 97 3.60 4.11 -9.68
C GLY A 97 2.98 2.79 -9.23
N ALA A 98 2.35 2.72 -8.05
CA ALA A 98 1.57 1.56 -7.64
C ALA A 98 0.43 1.28 -8.64
N ASP A 99 0.28 0.03 -9.09
CA ASP A 99 -0.84 -0.37 -9.94
C ASP A 99 -2.09 -0.68 -9.09
N PRO A 100 -3.16 0.13 -9.19
CA PRO A 100 -4.38 -0.10 -8.40
C PRO A 100 -5.12 -1.40 -8.77
N ASN A 101 -4.73 -2.05 -9.87
CA ASN A 101 -5.38 -3.23 -10.40
C ASN A 101 -4.74 -4.55 -9.97
N VAL A 102 -3.61 -4.54 -9.25
CA VAL A 102 -2.98 -5.78 -8.77
C VAL A 102 -4.00 -6.61 -7.98
N GLN A 103 -4.05 -7.91 -8.27
CA GLN A 103 -4.91 -8.87 -7.59
C GLN A 103 -4.08 -9.70 -6.62
N ASN A 104 -4.56 -9.83 -5.39
CA ASN A 104 -4.02 -10.79 -4.44
C ASN A 104 -4.49 -12.22 -4.81
N PRO A 105 -4.06 -13.27 -4.09
CA PRO A 105 -4.48 -14.65 -4.34
C PRO A 105 -5.98 -14.91 -4.25
N ALA A 106 -6.75 -14.02 -3.59
CA ALA A 106 -8.21 -14.07 -3.55
C ALA A 106 -8.87 -13.34 -4.74
N GLY A 107 -8.09 -12.85 -5.71
CA GLY A 107 -8.57 -12.04 -6.83
C GLY A 107 -8.95 -10.61 -6.43
N ALA A 108 -8.78 -10.22 -5.18
CA ALA A 108 -9.20 -8.90 -4.71
C ALA A 108 -8.18 -7.83 -5.12
N THR A 109 -8.67 -6.68 -5.59
CA THR A 109 -7.90 -5.45 -5.85
C THR A 109 -8.07 -4.45 -4.70
N ALA A 110 -7.28 -3.37 -4.67
CA ALA A 110 -7.46 -2.31 -3.69
C ALA A 110 -8.90 -1.72 -3.69
N LEU A 111 -9.56 -1.70 -4.85
CA LEU A 111 -10.95 -1.22 -4.98
C LEU A 111 -11.97 -2.16 -4.29
N HIS A 112 -11.71 -3.48 -4.26
CA HIS A 112 -12.52 -4.43 -3.48
C HIS A 112 -12.39 -4.15 -1.98
N PHE A 113 -11.18 -3.88 -1.50
CA PHE A 113 -10.97 -3.52 -0.09
C PHE A 113 -11.64 -2.19 0.26
N ALA A 114 -11.56 -1.18 -0.61
CA ALA A 114 -12.26 0.09 -0.41
C ALA A 114 -13.78 -0.09 -0.34
N ALA A 115 -14.34 -0.93 -1.22
CA ALA A 115 -15.76 -1.31 -1.20
C ALA A 115 -16.17 -2.03 0.09
N MET A 116 -15.39 -3.02 0.53
CA MET A 116 -15.63 -3.81 1.74
C MET A 116 -15.59 -2.94 3.01
N PHE A 117 -14.73 -1.93 3.08
CA PHE A 117 -14.53 -1.08 4.26
C PHE A 117 -15.19 0.31 4.18
N ARG A 118 -16.10 0.52 3.22
CA ARG A 118 -16.83 1.79 3.02
C ARG A 118 -15.91 3.01 2.82
N GLN A 119 -14.77 2.84 2.15
CA GLN A 119 -13.78 3.90 1.93
C GLN A 119 -14.06 4.64 0.60
N ALA A 120 -15.07 5.51 0.59
CA ALA A 120 -15.50 6.21 -0.62
C ALA A 120 -14.40 7.10 -1.23
N ASP A 121 -13.65 7.82 -0.40
CA ASP A 121 -12.57 8.69 -0.86
C ASP A 121 -11.41 7.90 -1.48
N LEU A 122 -11.07 6.75 -0.88
CA LEU A 122 -10.06 5.85 -1.43
C LEU A 122 -10.55 5.23 -2.75
N ALA A 123 -11.81 4.83 -2.83
CA ALA A 123 -12.39 4.31 -4.06
C ALA A 123 -12.33 5.35 -5.20
N ALA A 124 -12.74 6.60 -4.92
CA ALA A 124 -12.65 7.70 -5.88
C ALA A 124 -11.21 7.97 -6.31
N LEU A 125 -10.25 7.93 -5.37
CA LEU A 125 -8.83 8.08 -5.67
C LEU A 125 -8.33 6.94 -6.59
N LEU A 126 -8.64 5.68 -6.26
CA LEU A 126 -8.24 4.52 -7.05
C LEU A 126 -8.80 4.60 -8.48
N LEU A 127 -10.07 4.97 -8.65
CA LEU A 127 -10.70 5.18 -9.96
C LEU A 127 -10.01 6.29 -10.76
N ALA A 128 -9.68 7.40 -10.11
CA ALA A 128 -8.94 8.50 -10.74
C ALA A 128 -7.54 8.08 -11.23
N HIS A 129 -6.96 7.03 -10.65
CA HIS A 129 -5.69 6.42 -11.07
C HIS A 129 -5.87 5.16 -11.95
N GLY A 130 -7.07 4.94 -12.50
CA GLY A 130 -7.31 3.89 -13.49
C GLY A 130 -7.62 2.50 -12.91
N ALA A 131 -8.14 2.44 -11.68
CA ALA A 131 -8.69 1.19 -11.16
C ALA A 131 -9.89 0.72 -11.99
N ASP A 132 -9.91 -0.57 -12.34
CA ASP A 132 -10.97 -1.22 -13.09
C ASP A 132 -12.09 -1.69 -12.14
N ALA A 133 -13.21 -0.97 -12.16
CA ALA A 133 -14.40 -1.26 -11.35
C ALA A 133 -15.15 -2.54 -11.78
N ALA A 134 -14.85 -3.08 -12.97
CA ALA A 134 -15.49 -4.29 -13.49
C ALA A 134 -14.71 -5.58 -13.13
N ARG A 135 -13.49 -5.47 -12.59
CA ARG A 135 -12.73 -6.64 -12.13
C ARG A 135 -13.49 -7.38 -11.04
N THR A 136 -13.51 -8.70 -11.15
CA THR A 136 -14.10 -9.58 -10.15
C THR A 136 -13.02 -10.24 -9.30
N ASP A 137 -13.31 -10.43 -8.02
CA ASP A 137 -12.56 -11.32 -7.15
C ASP A 137 -12.78 -12.81 -7.50
N ALA A 138 -12.16 -13.71 -6.74
CA ALA A 138 -12.29 -15.16 -6.94
C ALA A 138 -13.70 -15.71 -6.70
N GLN A 139 -14.61 -14.93 -6.11
CA GLN A 139 -16.02 -15.28 -5.91
C GLN A 139 -16.91 -14.71 -7.03
N GLY A 140 -16.33 -14.00 -8.00
CA GLY A 140 -17.06 -13.35 -9.08
C GLY A 140 -17.71 -12.03 -8.66
N MET A 141 -17.34 -11.48 -7.49
CA MET A 141 -17.89 -10.22 -6.99
C MET A 141 -17.09 -9.05 -7.55
N THR A 142 -17.77 -8.07 -8.14
CA THR A 142 -17.16 -6.76 -8.43
C THR A 142 -17.07 -5.93 -7.14
N PRO A 143 -16.25 -4.86 -7.09
CA PRO A 143 -16.26 -3.91 -5.99
C PRO A 143 -17.66 -3.37 -5.67
N ALA A 144 -18.47 -3.05 -6.69
CA ALA A 144 -19.84 -2.58 -6.49
C ALA A 144 -20.74 -3.65 -5.84
N ALA A 145 -20.66 -4.90 -6.31
CA ALA A 145 -21.40 -6.01 -5.73
C ALA A 145 -20.99 -6.27 -4.27
N LEU A 146 -19.69 -6.17 -3.98
CA LEU A 146 -19.14 -6.34 -2.64
C LEU A 146 -19.61 -5.21 -1.70
N ALA A 147 -19.56 -3.95 -2.14
CA ALA A 147 -20.10 -2.82 -1.39
C ALA A 147 -21.60 -3.02 -1.07
N ALA A 148 -22.39 -3.48 -2.05
CA ALA A 148 -23.82 -3.76 -1.84
C ALA A 148 -24.06 -4.89 -0.83
N ALA A 149 -23.29 -5.99 -0.92
CA ALA A 149 -23.37 -7.11 0.02
C ALA A 149 -23.05 -6.71 1.47
N HIS A 150 -22.19 -5.71 1.66
CA HIS A 150 -21.86 -5.12 2.96
C HIS A 150 -22.79 -3.97 3.38
N GLY A 151 -23.81 -3.63 2.58
CA GLY A 151 -24.78 -2.58 2.90
C GLY A 151 -24.32 -1.15 2.61
N HIS A 152 -23.24 -0.97 1.84
CA HIS A 152 -22.67 0.33 1.48
C HIS A 152 -23.33 0.88 0.20
N ALA A 153 -24.65 1.11 0.24
CA ALA A 153 -25.46 1.42 -0.95
C ALA A 153 -24.94 2.62 -1.77
N ASP A 154 -24.54 3.71 -1.12
CA ASP A 154 -24.03 4.90 -1.81
C ASP A 154 -22.74 4.58 -2.59
N LEU A 155 -21.82 3.83 -1.95
CA LEU A 155 -20.56 3.41 -2.55
C LEU A 155 -20.79 2.40 -3.68
N ALA A 156 -21.70 1.45 -3.49
CA ALA A 156 -22.09 0.50 -4.53
C ALA A 156 -22.64 1.22 -5.76
N THR A 157 -23.46 2.26 -5.55
CA THR A 157 -24.03 3.07 -6.64
C THR A 157 -22.94 3.85 -7.37
N MET A 158 -22.01 4.47 -6.64
CA MET A 158 -20.87 5.17 -7.23
C MET A 158 -20.00 4.23 -8.06
N LEU A 159 -19.66 3.05 -7.53
CA LEU A 159 -18.81 2.07 -8.21
C LEU A 159 -19.48 1.42 -9.43
N ALA A 160 -20.81 1.29 -9.42
CA ALA A 160 -21.56 0.73 -10.54
C ALA A 160 -21.74 1.72 -11.71
N ALA A 161 -21.37 2.99 -11.53
CA ALA A 161 -21.49 4.03 -12.54
C ALA A 161 -20.21 4.20 -13.40
N GLU A 162 -19.13 3.52 -13.03
CA GLU A 162 -17.81 3.55 -13.67
C GLU A 162 -17.62 2.42 -14.70
#